data_AF-A0A852K5X8-F1
#
_entry.id   AF-A0A852K5X8-F1
#
_cell.length_a   1.000
_cell.length_b   1.000
_cell.length_c   1.000
_cell.angle_alpha   90.00
_cell.angle_beta   90.00
_cell.angle_gamma   90.00
#
_symmetry.space_group_name_H-M   'P 1'
#
loop_
_entity.id
_entity.type
_entity.pdbx_description
1 polymer ?
#
loop_
_entity_poly.entity_id
_entity_poly.type
_entity_poly.pdbx_seq_one_letter_code
_entity_poly.pdbx_strand_id
1 'polypeptide(L)'
;EYRQLLVEAILVLTMLVDMEVHTIGGIIAVEKILHIANDLFYEEQKALGADEHMLERDPSTGICSLLYDSAPSGRFGTMTYLSKSVALYVYDFLPSDGCSMQ
;
A
#
# COMPACT_ATOMS: atom_id res chain seq x y z
N GLU A 1 -3.62 -16.01 -0.16
CA GLU A 1 -3.94 -14.62 -0.56
C GLU A 1 -2.72 -13.70 -0.67
N TYR A 2 -1.68 -13.84 0.16
CA TYR A 2 -0.49 -12.96 0.11
C TYR A 2 0.12 -12.71 -1.28
N ARG A 3 0.29 -13.76 -2.09
CA ARG A 3 0.80 -13.64 -3.46
C ARG A 3 -0.11 -12.80 -4.37
N GLN A 4 -1.42 -12.84 -4.16
CA GLN A 4 -2.38 -12.02 -4.90
C GLN A 4 -2.20 -10.53 -4.57
N LEU A 5 -2.02 -10.20 -3.28
CA LEU A 5 -1.75 -8.81 -2.88
C LEU A 5 -0.43 -8.28 -3.44
N LEU A 6 0.62 -9.12 -3.57
CA LEU A 6 1.85 -8.73 -4.26
C LEU A 6 1.61 -8.40 -5.73
N VAL A 7 0.78 -9.20 -6.43
CA VAL A 7 0.41 -8.93 -7.83
C VAL A 7 -0.37 -7.63 -7.95
N GLU A 8 -1.30 -7.36 -7.03
CA GLU A 8 -2.06 -6.11 -7.00
C GLU A 8 -1.17 -4.90 -6.71
N ALA A 9 -0.21 -5.02 -5.79
CA ALA A 9 0.76 -3.97 -5.51
C ALA A 9 1.63 -3.64 -6.74
N ILE A 10 2.07 -4.65 -7.48
CA ILE A 10 2.80 -4.48 -8.74
C ILE A 10 1.91 -3.81 -9.79
N LEU A 11 0.64 -4.20 -9.90
CA LEU A 11 -0.32 -3.57 -10.81
C LEU A 11 -0.46 -2.06 -10.53
N VAL A 12 -0.62 -1.67 -9.27
CA VAL A 12 -0.69 -0.25 -8.88
C VAL A 12 0.63 0.47 -9.21
N LEU A 13 1.78 -0.15 -8.94
CA LEU A 13 3.08 0.42 -9.31
C LEU A 13 3.23 0.61 -10.82
N THR A 14 2.74 -0.32 -11.65
CA THR A 14 2.80 -0.17 -13.12
C THR A 14 1.97 1.00 -13.63
N MET A 15 0.86 1.34 -12.95
CA MET A 15 0.06 2.52 -13.31
C MET A 15 0.81 3.83 -13.08
N LEU A 16 1.79 3.87 -12.17
CA LEU A 16 2.64 5.06 -11.98
C LEU A 16 3.62 5.30 -13.13
N VAL A 17 3.99 4.24 -13.86
CA VAL A 17 4.91 4.36 -15.00
C VAL A 17 4.27 5.20 -16.13
N ASP A 18 2.95 5.19 -16.21
CA ASP A 18 2.19 6.00 -17.18
C ASP A 18 2.15 7.50 -16.81
N MET A 19 2.67 7.91 -15.64
CA MET A 19 2.62 9.28 -15.14
C MET A 19 3.89 10.11 -15.43
N GLU A 20 4.71 9.75 -16.43
CA GLU A 20 5.94 10.45 -16.82
C GLU A 20 6.99 10.64 -15.69
N VAL A 21 6.98 9.76 -14.68
CA VAL A 21 8.01 9.77 -13.62
C VAL A 21 9.33 9.24 -14.21
N HIS A 22 10.24 10.16 -14.55
CA HIS A 22 11.47 9.82 -15.30
C HIS A 22 12.34 8.72 -14.66
N THR A 23 12.35 8.62 -13.32
CA THR A 23 12.86 7.43 -12.60
C THR A 23 12.32 7.42 -11.16
N ILE A 24 11.70 6.33 -10.73
CA ILE A 24 11.61 5.98 -9.31
C ILE A 24 12.97 5.35 -8.98
N GLY A 25 13.95 6.15 -8.57
CA GLY A 25 15.31 5.67 -8.31
C GLY A 25 15.33 4.55 -7.26
N GLY A 26 16.17 3.52 -7.47
CA GLY A 26 16.44 2.49 -6.46
C GLY A 26 15.61 1.20 -6.58
N ILE A 27 15.71 0.35 -5.55
CA ILE A 27 14.99 -0.93 -5.47
C ILE A 27 13.61 -0.67 -4.87
N ILE A 28 12.55 -1.10 -5.57
CA ILE A 28 11.18 -1.03 -5.04
C ILE A 28 10.93 -2.28 -4.17
N ALA A 29 10.83 -2.07 -2.85
CA ALA A 29 10.50 -3.11 -1.89
C ALA A 29 8.98 -3.32 -1.84
N VAL A 30 8.45 -4.17 -2.73
CA VAL A 30 7.00 -4.43 -2.86
C VAL A 30 6.39 -4.93 -1.55
N GLU A 31 7.10 -5.77 -0.80
CA GLU A 31 6.63 -6.24 0.51
C GLU A 31 6.44 -5.09 1.51
N LYS A 32 7.34 -4.10 1.50
CA LYS A 32 7.22 -2.91 2.37
C LYS A 32 5.95 -2.10 2.03
N ILE A 33 5.64 -1.95 0.74
CA ILE A 33 4.40 -1.30 0.28
C ILE A 33 3.18 -2.05 0.81
N LEU A 34 3.19 -3.38 0.70
CA LEU A 34 2.10 -4.21 1.18
C LEU A 34 1.89 -4.08 2.70
N HIS A 35 2.97 -4.01 3.48
CA HIS A 35 2.88 -3.78 4.92
C HIS A 35 2.36 -2.38 5.26
N ILE A 36 2.74 -1.34 4.52
CA ILE A 36 2.18 0.01 4.69
C ILE A 36 0.67 -0.01 4.40
N ALA A 37 0.24 -0.68 3.32
CA ALA A 37 -1.18 -0.84 3.01
C ALA A 37 -1.94 -1.56 4.14
N ASN A 38 -1.35 -2.62 4.68
CA ASN A 38 -1.89 -3.36 5.81
C ASN A 38 -2.06 -2.49 7.06
N ASP A 39 -1.05 -1.69 7.40
CA ASP A 39 -1.12 -0.83 8.59
C ASP A 39 -2.17 0.28 8.40
N LEU A 40 -2.27 0.86 7.20
CA LEU A 40 -3.35 1.82 6.88
C LEU A 40 -4.74 1.18 7.00
N PHE A 41 -4.92 -0.04 6.50
CA PHE A 41 -6.17 -0.79 6.63
C PHE A 41 -6.49 -1.05 8.11
N TYR A 42 -5.51 -1.59 8.84
CA TYR A 42 -5.65 -1.98 10.24
C TYR A 42 -6.07 -0.79 11.11
N GLU A 43 -5.38 0.35 10.98
CA GLU A 43 -5.69 1.56 11.75
C GLU A 43 -7.07 2.13 11.39
N GLU A 44 -7.45 2.13 10.11
CA GLU A 44 -8.78 2.61 9.71
C GLU A 44 -9.90 1.69 10.22
N GLN A 45 -9.75 0.37 10.13
CA GLN A 45 -10.74 -0.56 10.66
C GLN A 45 -10.85 -0.47 12.19
N LYS A 46 -9.71 -0.34 12.88
CA LYS A 46 -9.69 -0.16 14.34
C LYS A 46 -10.38 1.14 14.77
N ALA A 47 -10.15 2.23 14.04
CA ALA A 47 -10.84 3.51 14.28
C ALA A 47 -12.36 3.44 14.04
N LEU A 48 -12.81 2.51 13.18
CA LEU A 48 -14.22 2.23 12.92
C LEU A 48 -14.84 1.24 13.91
N GLY A 49 -14.07 0.74 14.88
CA GLY A 49 -14.55 -0.12 15.95
C GLY A 49 -14.44 -1.63 15.66
N ALA A 50 -13.63 -2.04 14.67
CA ALA A 50 -13.28 -3.45 14.52
C ALA A 50 -12.52 -3.94 15.77
N ASP A 51 -12.91 -5.11 16.27
CA ASP A 51 -12.26 -5.70 17.43
C ASP A 51 -10.95 -6.42 17.07
N GLU A 52 -10.19 -6.83 18.10
CA GLU A 52 -8.91 -7.50 17.91
C GLU A 52 -9.02 -8.86 17.22
N HIS A 53 -10.17 -9.53 17.31
CA HIS A 53 -10.38 -10.80 16.65
C HIS A 53 -10.61 -10.62 15.14
N MET A 54 -11.36 -9.57 14.75
CA MET A 54 -11.54 -9.19 13.35
C MET A 54 -10.23 -8.75 12.68
N LEU A 55 -9.31 -8.17 13.46
CA LEU A 55 -8.03 -7.68 12.98
C LEU A 55 -6.86 -8.66 13.23
N GLU A 56 -7.17 -9.95 13.37
CA GLU A 56 -6.16 -10.98 13.48
C GLU A 56 -5.21 -10.94 12.28
N ARG A 57 -3.90 -11.07 12.56
CA ARG A 57 -2.85 -11.08 11.54
C ARG A 57 -2.38 -12.51 11.29
N ASP A 58 -2.20 -12.84 10.03
CA ASP A 58 -1.55 -14.06 9.60
C ASP A 58 -0.13 -14.12 10.20
N PRO A 59 0.20 -15.14 11.02
CA PRO A 59 1.48 -15.20 11.71
C PRO A 59 2.67 -15.41 10.76
N SER A 60 2.43 -15.88 9.54
CA SER A 60 3.47 -16.13 8.55
C SER A 60 3.85 -14.88 7.75
N THR A 61 2.90 -13.96 7.54
CA THR A 61 3.11 -12.78 6.69
C THR A 61 2.94 -11.45 7.43
N GLY A 62 2.31 -11.45 8.61
CA GLY A 62 1.96 -10.25 9.36
C GLY A 62 0.81 -9.42 8.78
N ILE A 63 0.11 -9.91 7.75
CA ILE A 63 -1.02 -9.22 7.13
C ILE A 63 -2.33 -9.57 7.85
N CYS A 64 -3.18 -8.57 8.05
CA CYS A 64 -4.52 -8.70 8.60
C CYS A 64 -5.36 -9.63 7.72
N SER A 65 -5.92 -10.69 8.31
CA SER A 65 -6.73 -11.68 7.58
C SER A 65 -7.91 -11.03 6.87
N LEU A 66 -8.54 -10.04 7.50
CA LEU A 66 -9.64 -9.29 6.90
C LEU A 66 -9.23 -8.50 5.63
N LEU A 67 -7.96 -8.10 5.50
CA LEU A 67 -7.48 -7.46 4.27
C LEU A 67 -7.40 -8.47 3.12
N TYR A 68 -7.02 -9.73 3.38
CA TYR A 68 -7.05 -10.79 2.37
C TYR A 68 -8.46 -11.05 1.82
N ASP A 69 -9.46 -10.96 2.69
CA ASP A 69 -10.87 -11.18 2.33
C ASP A 69 -11.53 -9.94 1.70
N SER A 70 -10.87 -8.78 1.75
CA SER A 70 -11.42 -7.55 1.21
C SER A 70 -11.46 -7.59 -0.33
N ALA A 71 -12.56 -7.12 -0.91
CA ALA A 71 -12.65 -7.00 -2.37
C ALA A 71 -11.58 -6.02 -2.88
N PRO A 72 -11.08 -6.16 -4.12
CA PRO A 72 -10.13 -5.19 -4.65
C PRO A 72 -10.67 -3.77 -4.70
N SER A 73 -11.96 -3.62 -5.00
CA SER A 73 -12.65 -2.34 -5.14
C SER A 73 -13.39 -1.92 -3.87
N GLY A 74 -13.87 -0.68 -3.88
CA GLY A 74 -14.64 -0.11 -2.78
C GLY A 74 -13.78 0.61 -1.74
N ARG A 75 -14.45 1.27 -0.80
CA ARG A 75 -13.81 2.17 0.17
C ARG A 75 -12.72 1.49 1.00
N PHE A 76 -12.97 0.24 1.39
CA PHE A 76 -12.06 -0.56 2.22
C PHE A 76 -11.39 -1.70 1.44
N GLY A 77 -11.36 -1.60 0.11
CA GLY A 77 -10.80 -2.64 -0.75
C GLY A 77 -9.27 -2.58 -0.84
N THR A 78 -8.65 -3.70 -1.23
CA THR A 78 -7.19 -3.84 -1.30
C THR A 78 -6.55 -2.76 -2.19
N MET A 79 -7.12 -2.48 -3.37
CA MET A 79 -6.57 -1.49 -4.31
C MET A 79 -6.57 -0.08 -3.72
N THR A 80 -7.53 0.26 -2.85
CA THR A 80 -7.58 1.57 -2.19
C THR A 80 -6.39 1.76 -1.28
N TYR A 81 -6.07 0.76 -0.43
CA TYR A 81 -4.93 0.85 0.48
C TYR A 81 -3.58 0.68 -0.23
N LEU A 82 -3.52 -0.18 -1.26
CA LEU A 82 -2.34 -0.31 -2.10
C LEU A 82 -2.04 1.00 -2.83
N SER A 83 -3.03 1.66 -3.40
CA SER A 83 -2.86 2.98 -4.04
C SER A 83 -2.30 4.03 -3.08
N LYS A 84 -2.87 4.11 -1.86
CA LYS A 84 -2.35 5.01 -0.81
C LYS A 84 -0.91 4.66 -0.42
N SER A 85 -0.62 3.39 -0.19
CA SER A 85 0.69 2.92 0.23
C SER A 85 1.77 3.15 -0.84
N VAL A 86 1.43 2.94 -2.11
CA VAL A 86 2.31 3.19 -3.25
C VAL A 86 2.59 4.67 -3.35
N ALA A 87 1.57 5.54 -3.26
CA ALA A 87 1.75 6.99 -3.26
C ALA A 87 2.67 7.47 -2.14
N LEU A 88 2.48 6.96 -0.91
CA LEU A 88 3.35 7.24 0.23
C LEU A 88 4.79 6.74 0.01
N TYR A 89 4.93 5.52 -0.52
CA TYR A 89 6.25 4.92 -0.78
C TYR A 89 7.02 5.71 -1.82
N VAL A 90 6.39 6.11 -2.93
CA VAL A 90 7.08 6.83 -4.01
C VAL A 90 7.32 8.30 -3.67
N TYR A 91 6.54 8.89 -2.76
CA TYR A 91 6.73 10.27 -2.32
C TYR A 91 8.16 10.51 -1.79
N ASP A 92 8.73 9.54 -1.08
CA ASP A 92 10.11 9.61 -0.56
C ASP A 92 11.19 9.66 -1.67
N PHE A 93 10.85 9.27 -2.90
CA PHE A 93 11.77 9.21 -4.05
C PHE A 93 11.56 10.35 -5.04
N LEU A 94 10.47 11.11 -4.92
CA LEU A 94 10.26 12.28 -5.75
C LEU A 94 11.25 13.36 -5.32
N PRO A 95 11.84 14.10 -6.27
CA PRO A 95 12.62 15.27 -5.91
C PRO A 95 11.72 16.17 -5.08
N SER A 96 12.12 16.46 -3.84
CA SER A 96 11.57 17.62 -3.14
C SER A 96 11.76 18.79 -4.10
N ASP A 97 10.71 19.51 -4.47
CA ASP A 97 10.83 20.74 -5.25
C ASP A 97 11.81 21.67 -4.53
N GLY A 98 13.09 21.52 -4.87
CA GLY A 98 14.19 22.31 -4.39
C GLY A 98 14.06 23.62 -5.12
N CYS A 99 13.19 24.48 -4.61
CA CYS A 99 13.13 25.87 -5.00
C CYS A 99 14.45 26.52 -4.61
N SER A 100 15.48 26.36 -5.45
CA SER A 100 16.68 27.17 -5.37
C SER A 100 16.37 28.50 -6.06
N MET A 101 15.63 29.35 -5.36
CA MET A 101 15.62 30.79 -5.63
C MET A 101 16.94 31.33 -5.08
N GLN A 102 17.95 31.42 -5.94
CA GLN A 102 19.16 32.20 -5.67
C GLN A 102 19.62 32.92 -6.93
#